data_AF-A0A3C7W1P6-F1
#
_entry.id   AF-A0A3C7W1P6-F1
#
_cell.length_a   1.000
_cell.length_b   1.000
_cell.length_c   1.000
_cell.angle_alpha   90.00
_cell.angle_beta   90.00
_cell.angle_gamma   90.00
#
_symmetry.space_group_name_H-M   'P 1'
#
loop_
_entity.id
_entity.type
_entity.pdbx_description
1 polymer ?
#
loop_
_entity_poly.entity_id
_entity_poly.type
_entity_poly.pdbx_seq_one_letter_code
_entity_poly.pdbx_strand_id
1 'polypeptide(L)'
;MASTKTNRNTAPAEESPPGLFAETPHPSERHPVNFARSIGLSILRWRLSLPPSERGQVSVCQRLSAYLGKPVDRSRLARVEAGNLEVAYGVVFAALCEMGCIEAVHDVIYNGDRASLQYRQLTGDAAIFAAAEAARPAARDRLAARTAEERST
;
A
#
# COMPACT_ATOMS: atom_id res chain seq x y z
N MET A 1 -1.13 35.73 -51.34
CA MET A 1 -2.06 35.40 -50.23
C MET A 1 -2.54 33.97 -50.40
N ALA A 2 -1.96 33.03 -49.66
CA ALA A 2 -2.52 31.69 -49.47
C ALA A 2 -2.43 31.40 -47.97
N SER A 3 -3.58 31.34 -47.34
CA SER A 3 -3.77 31.22 -45.89
C SER A 3 -3.70 29.75 -45.51
N THR A 4 -2.62 29.35 -44.85
CA THR A 4 -2.46 28.00 -44.30
C THR A 4 -3.33 27.90 -43.05
N LYS A 5 -4.47 27.19 -43.15
CA LYS A 5 -5.32 26.86 -42.01
C LYS A 5 -4.77 25.65 -41.25
N THR A 6 -4.58 25.88 -39.96
CA THR A 6 -4.46 24.99 -38.78
C THR A 6 -5.02 23.58 -38.95
N ASN A 7 -4.33 22.54 -38.45
CA ASN A 7 -4.62 21.89 -37.16
C ASN A 7 -3.87 20.56 -36.98
N ARG A 8 -3.20 20.39 -35.83
CA ARG A 8 -3.49 19.33 -34.86
C ARG A 8 -2.55 19.44 -33.67
N ASN A 9 -3.15 19.74 -32.53
CA ASN A 9 -2.74 19.26 -31.22
C ASN A 9 -2.07 17.88 -31.32
N THR A 10 -0.75 17.86 -31.25
CA THR A 10 -0.02 16.80 -30.55
C THR A 10 0.64 17.52 -29.40
N ALA A 11 -0.02 17.52 -28.25
CA ALA A 11 0.71 17.72 -27.00
C ALA A 11 1.88 16.72 -27.03
N PRO A 12 3.12 17.14 -26.74
CA PRO A 12 4.17 16.16 -26.52
C PRO A 12 3.64 15.20 -25.47
N ALA A 13 3.69 13.90 -25.75
CA ALA A 13 3.47 12.89 -24.73
C ALA A 13 4.32 13.32 -23.53
N GLU A 14 3.68 13.57 -22.37
CA GLU A 14 4.41 13.82 -21.14
C GLU A 14 5.34 12.62 -20.95
N GLU A 15 6.62 12.83 -21.30
CA GLU A 15 7.69 11.91 -20.97
C GLU A 15 7.57 11.69 -19.48
N SER A 16 7.18 10.46 -19.11
CA SER A 16 7.05 10.09 -17.71
C SER A 16 8.37 10.47 -17.02
N PRO A 17 8.31 11.27 -15.94
CA PRO A 17 9.50 11.86 -15.35
C PRO A 17 10.56 10.77 -15.09
N PRO A 18 11.85 11.04 -15.37
CA PRO A 18 12.89 10.03 -15.25
C PRO A 18 13.05 9.63 -13.78
N GLY A 19 12.61 8.42 -13.44
CA GLY A 19 12.85 7.85 -12.12
C GLY A 19 11.80 6.84 -11.70
N LEU A 20 12.26 5.71 -11.15
CA LEU A 20 11.45 4.59 -10.64
C LEU A 20 10.31 5.05 -9.70
N PHE A 21 10.52 6.12 -8.94
CA PHE A 21 9.56 6.61 -7.96
C PHE A 21 8.48 7.55 -8.52
N ALA A 22 8.66 8.02 -9.76
CA ALA A 22 7.71 8.88 -10.45
C ALA A 22 6.78 8.10 -11.40
N GLU A 23 6.99 6.79 -11.51
CA GLU A 23 6.16 5.88 -12.30
C GLU A 23 4.78 5.67 -11.67
N THR A 24 3.79 5.35 -12.50
CA THR A 24 2.45 4.94 -12.08
C THR A 24 2.27 3.46 -12.37
N PRO A 25 2.87 2.57 -11.53
CA PRO A 25 2.82 1.13 -11.77
C PRO A 25 1.40 0.59 -11.65
N HIS A 26 1.15 -0.56 -12.28
CA HIS A 26 -0.10 -1.28 -12.08
C HIS A 26 -0.18 -1.81 -10.63
N PRO A 27 -1.34 -1.80 -9.95
CA PRO A 27 -1.44 -2.17 -8.53
C PRO A 27 -0.96 -3.60 -8.16
N SER A 28 -0.94 -4.52 -9.13
CA SER A 28 -0.48 -5.90 -8.93
C SER A 28 1.03 -6.07 -9.09
N GLU A 29 1.74 -5.04 -9.56
CA GLU A 29 3.18 -5.12 -9.79
C GLU A 29 3.95 -4.99 -8.48
N ARG A 30 5.04 -5.76 -8.37
CA ARG A 30 6.02 -5.65 -7.29
C ARG A 30 6.87 -4.40 -7.51
N HIS A 31 6.28 -3.25 -7.22
CA HIS A 31 6.87 -1.94 -7.46
C HIS A 31 7.01 -1.12 -6.16
N PRO A 32 8.12 -0.38 -5.96
CA PRO A 32 8.33 0.40 -4.72
C PRO A 32 7.22 1.41 -4.41
N VAL A 33 6.65 2.05 -5.43
CA VAL A 33 5.51 2.98 -5.28
C VAL A 33 4.27 2.25 -4.73
N ASN A 34 3.98 1.04 -5.20
CA ASN A 34 2.87 0.23 -4.68
C ASN A 34 3.13 -0.17 -3.23
N PHE A 35 4.37 -0.52 -2.89
CA PHE A 35 4.76 -0.85 -1.53
C PHE A 35 4.60 0.35 -0.59
N ALA A 36 5.06 1.53 -1.00
CA ALA A 36 4.90 2.76 -0.21
C ALA A 36 3.42 3.14 -0.02
N ARG A 37 2.58 3.01 -1.06
CA ARG A 37 1.12 3.16 -0.94
C ARG A 37 0.52 2.16 0.04
N SER A 38 0.96 0.90 0.02
CA SER A 38 0.49 -0.14 0.94
C SER A 38 0.80 0.22 2.40
N ILE A 39 2.02 0.71 2.68
CA ILE A 39 2.41 1.21 4.00
C ILE A 39 1.52 2.40 4.40
N GLY A 40 1.37 3.40 3.53
CA GLY A 40 0.55 4.58 3.78
C GLY A 40 -0.91 4.22 4.10
N LEU A 41 -1.50 3.31 3.32
CA LEU A 41 -2.85 2.81 3.55
C LEU A 41 -2.97 2.05 4.88
N SER A 42 -1.94 1.31 5.27
CA SER A 42 -1.92 0.60 6.56
C SER A 42 -1.92 1.59 7.72
N ILE A 43 -1.12 2.65 7.64
CA ILE A 43 -1.10 3.74 8.63
C ILE A 43 -2.45 4.47 8.68
N LEU A 44 -3.05 4.75 7.52
CA LEU A 44 -4.39 5.36 7.44
C LEU A 44 -5.44 4.47 8.14
N ARG A 45 -5.44 3.18 7.83
CA ARG A 45 -6.39 2.22 8.43
C ARG A 45 -6.22 2.11 9.93
N TRP A 46 -4.97 2.05 10.41
CA TRP A 46 -4.67 2.08 11.83
C TRP A 46 -5.21 3.35 12.49
N ARG A 47 -4.94 4.53 11.92
CA ARG A 47 -5.47 5.78 12.46
C ARG A 47 -7.00 5.73 12.55
N LEU A 48 -7.66 5.27 11.49
CA LEU A 48 -9.12 5.21 11.44
C LEU A 48 -9.72 4.15 12.37
N SER A 49 -8.95 3.14 12.78
CA SER A 49 -9.37 2.14 13.77
C SER A 49 -9.24 2.62 15.21
N LEU A 50 -8.57 3.75 15.47
CA LEU A 50 -8.46 4.32 16.80
C LEU A 50 -9.82 4.86 17.31
N PRO A 51 -9.98 5.02 18.63
CA PRO A 51 -11.15 5.66 19.21
C PRO A 51 -11.43 7.04 18.59
N PRO A 52 -12.70 7.49 18.52
CA PRO A 52 -13.06 8.78 17.92
C PRO A 52 -12.29 9.99 18.46
N SER A 53 -11.92 9.96 19.75
CA SER A 53 -11.11 10.98 20.43
C SER A 53 -9.66 11.05 19.93
N GLU A 54 -9.16 9.97 19.33
CA GLU A 54 -7.73 9.75 19.07
C GLU A 54 -7.38 9.57 17.59
N ARG A 55 -8.38 9.26 16.75
CA ARG A 55 -8.21 9.05 15.30
C ARG A 55 -8.01 10.35 14.49
N GLY A 56 -8.17 11.50 15.12
CA GLY A 56 -7.95 12.80 14.49
C GLY A 56 -6.48 12.97 14.12
N GLN A 57 -6.20 13.52 12.94
CA GLN A 57 -4.82 13.75 12.50
C GLN A 57 -4.01 14.58 13.51
N VAL A 58 -4.62 15.57 14.16
CA VAL A 58 -3.96 16.39 15.19
C VAL A 58 -3.48 15.54 16.37
N SER A 59 -4.34 14.66 16.89
CA SER A 59 -4.01 13.80 18.03
C SER A 59 -2.87 12.83 17.67
N VAL A 60 -2.93 12.23 16.48
CA VAL A 60 -1.87 11.34 15.98
C VAL A 60 -0.56 12.09 15.80
N CYS A 61 -0.59 13.27 15.15
CA CYS A 61 0.58 14.13 14.98
C CYS A 61 1.25 14.48 16.31
N GLN A 62 0.48 14.74 17.37
CA GLN A 62 1.02 15.00 18.71
C GLN A 62 1.77 13.79 19.27
N ARG A 63 1.22 12.58 19.15
CA ARG A 63 1.92 11.35 19.55
C ARG A 63 3.21 11.14 18.75
N LEU A 64 3.16 11.28 17.43
CA LEU A 64 4.34 11.14 16.56
C LEU A 64 5.44 12.17 16.87
N SER A 65 5.06 13.37 17.28
CA SER A 65 6.02 14.45 17.61
C SER A 65 6.91 14.07 18.80
N ALA A 66 6.42 13.23 19.72
CA ALA A 66 7.19 12.76 20.88
C ALA A 66 8.43 11.95 20.47
N TYR A 67 8.35 11.16 19.39
CA TYR A 67 9.47 10.36 18.87
C TYR A 67 10.52 11.20 18.15
N LEU A 68 10.09 12.29 17.49
CA LEU A 68 10.93 13.04 16.58
C LEU A 68 11.59 14.27 17.23
N GLY A 69 11.16 14.62 18.45
CA GLY A 69 11.58 15.86 19.12
C GLY A 69 11.21 17.14 18.36
N LYS A 70 10.31 17.01 17.36
CA LYS A 70 9.89 18.08 16.44
C LYS A 70 8.40 17.90 16.12
N PRO A 71 7.65 19.00 15.93
CA PRO A 71 6.25 18.92 15.57
C PRO A 71 6.05 18.26 14.21
N VAL A 72 5.06 17.36 14.13
CA VAL A 72 4.60 16.73 12.89
C VAL A 72 3.32 17.41 12.44
N ASP A 73 3.33 18.00 11.25
CA ASP A 73 2.14 18.66 10.69
C ASP A 73 1.16 17.67 10.06
N ARG A 74 -0.13 18.05 10.04
CA ARG A 74 -1.20 17.29 9.40
C ARG A 74 -0.93 16.99 7.93
N SER A 75 -0.35 17.94 7.20
CA SER A 75 0.01 17.77 5.78
C SER A 75 1.09 16.70 5.60
N ARG A 76 1.99 16.57 6.58
CA ARG A 76 3.05 15.56 6.57
C ARG A 76 2.46 14.18 6.82
N LEU A 77 1.57 14.05 7.81
CA LEU A 77 0.84 12.81 8.06
C LEU A 77 -0.03 12.40 6.87
N ALA A 78 -0.76 13.33 6.25
CA ALA A 78 -1.57 13.04 5.07
C ALA A 78 -0.72 12.53 3.88
N ARG A 79 0.49 13.09 3.68
CA ARG A 79 1.42 12.58 2.66
C ARG A 79 1.94 11.17 2.99
N VAL A 80 2.18 10.86 4.27
CA VAL A 80 2.50 9.48 4.69
C VAL A 80 1.35 8.54 4.36
N GLU A 81 0.12 8.91 4.71
CA GLU A 81 -1.08 8.10 4.46
C GLU A 81 -1.33 7.87 2.96
N ALA A 82 -0.91 8.81 2.10
CA ALA A 82 -0.93 8.66 0.65
C ALA A 82 0.20 7.78 0.09
N GLY A 83 1.17 7.37 0.92
CA GLY A 83 2.36 6.65 0.48
C GLY A 83 3.33 7.51 -0.33
N ASN A 84 3.35 8.82 -0.08
CA ASN A 84 4.27 9.74 -0.76
C ASN A 84 5.72 9.48 -0.30
N LEU A 85 6.60 9.31 -1.27
CA LEU A 85 8.00 8.94 -1.09
C LEU A 85 8.91 10.10 -0.64
N GLU A 86 8.48 11.35 -0.81
CA GLU A 86 9.22 12.54 -0.40
C GLU A 86 9.10 12.86 1.10
N VAL A 87 8.26 12.11 1.82
CA VAL A 87 8.12 12.31 3.26
C VAL A 87 9.31 11.68 3.98
N ALA A 88 9.88 12.42 4.95
CA ALA A 88 10.95 11.87 5.77
C ALA A 88 10.52 10.57 6.46
N TYR A 89 11.32 9.53 6.24
CA TYR A 89 11.07 8.18 6.72
C TYR A 89 10.89 8.08 8.24
N GLY A 90 11.46 9.02 9.01
CA GLY A 90 11.27 9.09 10.46
C GLY A 90 9.80 9.20 10.90
N VAL A 91 8.94 9.85 10.11
CA VAL A 91 7.49 9.92 10.44
C VAL A 91 6.81 8.58 10.23
N VAL A 92 7.18 7.87 9.16
CA VAL A 92 6.70 6.51 8.89
C VAL A 92 7.14 5.58 10.02
N PHE A 93 8.42 5.63 10.40
CA PHE A 93 8.95 4.82 11.49
C PHE A 93 8.26 5.11 12.82
N ALA A 94 8.06 6.38 13.17
CA ALA A 94 7.31 6.76 14.38
C ALA A 94 5.87 6.21 14.37
N ALA A 95 5.20 6.22 13.21
CA ALA A 95 3.86 5.62 13.08
C ALA A 95 3.89 4.11 13.29
N LEU A 96 4.89 3.41 12.74
CA LEU A 96 5.06 1.98 12.95
C LEU A 96 5.38 1.63 14.42
N CYS A 97 6.13 2.49 15.13
CA CYS A 97 6.34 2.35 16.57
C CYS A 97 5.02 2.47 17.34
N GLU A 98 4.23 3.49 17.05
CA GLU A 98 2.91 3.71 17.67
C GLU A 98 1.91 2.58 17.35
N MET A 99 2.03 1.97 16.18
CA MET A 99 1.28 0.78 15.79
C MET A 99 1.72 -0.49 16.53
N GLY A 100 2.86 -0.47 17.22
CA GLY A 100 3.45 -1.64 17.87
C GLY A 100 3.98 -2.69 16.89
N CYS A 101 4.22 -2.32 15.62
CA CYS A 101 4.61 -3.29 14.59
C CYS A 101 6.12 -3.34 14.32
N ILE A 102 6.93 -2.43 14.90
CA ILE A 102 8.38 -2.41 14.69
C ILE A 102 9.07 -3.68 15.15
N GLU A 103 8.68 -4.27 16.27
CA GLU A 103 9.25 -5.55 16.73
C GLU A 103 8.99 -6.67 15.72
N ALA A 104 7.77 -6.78 15.20
CA ALA A 104 7.43 -7.75 14.17
C ALA A 104 8.19 -7.50 12.86
N VAL A 105 8.37 -6.24 12.46
CA VAL A 105 9.18 -5.88 11.29
C VAL A 105 10.64 -6.25 11.50
N HIS A 106 11.19 -5.97 12.68
CA HIS A 106 12.55 -6.35 13.05
C HIS A 106 12.72 -7.87 13.05
N ASP A 107 11.77 -8.61 13.62
CA ASP A 107 11.78 -10.08 13.62
C ASP A 107 11.69 -10.65 12.21
N VAL A 108 10.87 -10.09 11.32
CA VAL A 108 10.80 -10.53 9.92
C VAL A 108 12.09 -10.24 9.17
N ILE A 109 12.74 -9.10 9.41
CA ILE A 109 14.01 -8.77 8.75
C ILE A 109 15.13 -9.67 9.30
N TYR A 110 15.26 -9.76 10.62
CA TYR A 110 16.34 -10.48 11.30
C TYR A 110 16.21 -11.99 11.17
N ASN A 111 14.99 -12.54 11.30
CA ASN A 111 14.75 -13.96 11.07
C ASN A 111 14.53 -14.28 9.59
N GLY A 112 14.24 -13.27 8.75
CA GLY A 112 14.19 -13.36 7.29
C GLY A 112 15.55 -13.63 6.67
N ASP A 113 16.59 -13.04 7.26
CA ASP A 113 17.98 -13.26 6.90
C ASP A 113 18.49 -14.66 7.29
N ARG A 114 17.82 -15.34 8.25
CA ARG A 114 18.08 -16.75 8.55
C ARG A 114 17.29 -17.64 7.57
N ALA A 115 17.98 -18.63 7.00
CA ALA A 115 17.48 -19.63 6.05
C ALA A 115 16.10 -20.27 6.39
N SER A 116 15.64 -20.17 7.64
CA SER A 116 14.32 -20.54 8.11
C SER A 116 13.14 -19.82 7.45
N LEU A 117 13.28 -18.57 7.00
CA LEU A 117 12.17 -17.84 6.38
C LEU A 117 12.05 -18.13 4.88
N GLN A 118 13.17 -18.33 4.18
CA GLN A 118 13.19 -18.91 2.83
C GLN A 118 12.52 -20.29 2.82
N TYR A 119 12.84 -21.14 3.80
CA TYR A 119 12.16 -22.42 3.98
C TYR A 119 10.65 -22.23 4.22
N ARG A 120 10.25 -21.32 5.12
CA ARG A 120 8.83 -21.00 5.38
C ARG A 120 8.08 -20.41 4.19
N GLN A 121 8.73 -19.58 3.37
CA GLN A 121 8.13 -19.01 2.15
C GLN A 121 7.99 -20.09 1.08
N LEU A 122 9.00 -20.95 0.89
CA LEU A 122 8.93 -22.11 0.00
C LEU A 122 7.82 -23.10 0.43
N THR A 123 7.68 -23.38 1.72
CA THR A 123 6.60 -24.25 2.23
C THR A 123 5.26 -23.54 2.32
N GLY A 124 5.26 -22.23 2.58
CA GLY A 124 4.08 -21.39 2.73
C GLY A 124 3.38 -21.14 1.41
N ASP A 125 4.14 -20.89 0.34
CA ASP A 125 3.61 -20.78 -1.02
C ASP A 125 3.01 -22.11 -1.48
N ALA A 126 3.63 -23.25 -1.13
CA ALA A 126 3.07 -24.57 -1.42
C ALA A 126 1.76 -24.85 -0.65
N ALA A 127 1.69 -24.46 0.63
CA ALA A 127 0.49 -24.63 1.45
C ALA A 127 -0.65 -23.68 1.04
N ILE A 128 -0.33 -22.43 0.71
CA ILE A 128 -1.30 -21.43 0.20
C ILE A 128 -1.81 -21.86 -1.18
N PHE A 129 -0.93 -22.35 -2.06
CA PHE A 129 -1.31 -22.87 -3.36
C PHE A 129 -2.21 -24.11 -3.22
N ALA A 130 -1.86 -25.06 -2.34
CA ALA A 130 -2.69 -26.24 -2.07
C ALA A 130 -4.06 -25.88 -1.47
N ALA A 131 -4.11 -24.91 -0.56
CA ALA A 131 -5.36 -24.41 0.02
C ALA A 131 -6.23 -23.68 -1.01
N ALA A 132 -5.62 -22.87 -1.88
CA ALA A 132 -6.30 -22.21 -2.99
C ALA A 132 -6.87 -23.24 -3.99
N GLU A 133 -6.10 -24.29 -4.29
CA GLU A 133 -6.54 -25.35 -5.21
C GLU A 133 -7.68 -26.20 -4.61
N ALA A 134 -7.61 -26.50 -3.31
CA ALA A 134 -8.67 -27.19 -2.60
C ALA A 134 -9.97 -26.34 -2.49
N ALA A 135 -9.86 -25.01 -2.48
CA ALA A 135 -11.00 -24.10 -2.39
C ALA A 135 -11.68 -23.80 -3.74
N ARG A 136 -11.00 -24.06 -4.87
CA ARG A 136 -11.52 -23.79 -6.23
C ARG A 136 -12.83 -24.50 -6.59
N PRO A 137 -13.07 -25.77 -6.23
CA PRO A 137 -14.33 -26.46 -6.55
C PRO A 137 -15.53 -25.78 -5.89
N ALA A 138 -15.45 -25.53 -4.58
CA ALA A 138 -16.51 -24.86 -3.82
C ALA A 138 -16.78 -23.43 -4.32
N ALA A 139 -15.75 -22.72 -4.77
CA ALA A 139 -15.91 -21.41 -5.40
C ALA A 139 -16.61 -21.50 -6.77
N ARG A 140 -16.30 -22.52 -7.60
CA ARG A 140 -16.99 -22.77 -8.88
C ARG A 140 -18.46 -23.14 -8.67
N ASP A 141 -18.76 -23.98 -7.69
CA ASP A 141 -20.13 -24.40 -7.40
C ASP A 141 -20.99 -23.23 -6.91
N ARG A 142 -20.44 -22.37 -6.06
CA ARG A 142 -21.12 -21.13 -5.62
C ARG A 142 -21.36 -20.16 -6.78
N LEU A 143 -20.41 -20.04 -7.71
CA LEU A 143 -20.56 -19.19 -8.88
C LEU A 143 -21.63 -19.75 -9.84
N ALA A 144 -21.65 -21.06 -10.05
CA ALA A 144 -22.65 -21.75 -10.87
C ALA A 144 -24.06 -21.64 -10.27
N ALA A 145 -24.19 -21.76 -8.94
CA ALA A 145 -25.45 -21.57 -8.24
C ALA A 145 -25.99 -20.13 -8.41
N ARG A 146 -25.12 -19.11 -8.25
CA ARG A 146 -25.50 -17.71 -8.48
C ARG A 146 -25.91 -17.44 -9.94
N THR A 147 -25.17 -17.98 -10.91
CA THR A 147 -25.53 -17.81 -12.33
C THR A 147 -26.81 -18.56 -12.72
N ALA A 148 -27.17 -19.62 -12.00
CA ALA A 148 -28.45 -20.30 -12.17
C ALA A 148 -29.62 -19.50 -11.56
N GLU A 149 -29.43 -18.92 -10.37
CA GLU A 149 -30.41 -18.01 -9.76
C GLU A 149 -30.68 -16.79 -10.65
N GLU A 150 -29.63 -16.14 -11.15
CA GLU A 150 -29.73 -14.95 -12.03
C GLU A 150 -30.38 -15.25 -13.39
N ARG A 151 -30.42 -16.51 -13.84
CA ARG A 151 -31.11 -16.93 -15.08
C ARG A 151 -32.56 -17.34 -14.84
N SER A 152 -32.97 -17.51 -13.59
CA SER A 152 -34.32 -17.93 -13.21
C SER A 152 -35.26 -16.77 -12.84
N THR A 153 -34.70 -15.56 -12.72
CA THR A 153 -35.38 -14.26 -12.62
C THR A 153 -35.45 -13.58 -13.97
#